data_AF-A0A832GKM6-F1
#
_entry.id   AF-A0A832GKM6-F1
#
_cell.length_a   1.000
_cell.length_b   1.000
_cell.length_c   1.000
_cell.angle_alpha   90.00
_cell.angle_beta   90.00
_cell.angle_gamma   90.00
#
_symmetry.space_group_name_H-M   'P 1'
#
loop_
_entity.id
_entity.type
_entity.pdbx_description
1 polymer ?
#
loop_
_entity_poly.entity_id
_entity_poly.type
_entity_poly.pdbx_seq_one_letter_code
_entity_poly.pdbx_strand_id
1 'polypeptide(L)' 'LAPHPYRGKRKAPAYLPLIAQQVADLWGITLDALSEQTERNVEAFFETTR' A
#
# COMPACT_ATOMS: atom_id res chain seq x y z
N LEU A 1 -0.93 -11.46 8.69
CA LEU A 1 -1.19 -10.90 10.04
C LEU A 1 -1.15 -9.36 10.01
N ALA A 2 -1.47 -8.63 11.08
CA ALA A 2 -1.20 -7.19 11.14
C ALA A 2 0.33 -6.94 11.01
N PRO A 3 0.78 -5.88 10.32
CA PRO A 3 2.20 -5.60 10.15
C PRO A 3 2.83 -5.20 11.49
N HIS A 4 4.15 -5.41 11.64
CA HIS A 4 4.90 -4.90 12.79
C HIS A 4 4.85 -3.36 12.79
N PRO A 5 4.61 -2.67 13.92
CA PRO A 5 4.60 -3.14 15.32
C PRO A 5 3.26 -3.67 15.84
N TYR A 6 2.21 -3.70 15.02
CA TYR A 6 0.85 -4.08 15.41
C TYR A 6 0.57 -5.59 15.31
N ARG A 7 1.61 -6.43 15.19
CA ARG A 7 1.46 -7.89 15.11
C ARG A 7 0.67 -8.42 16.31
N GLY A 8 -0.23 -9.38 16.08
CA GLY A 8 -1.14 -9.91 17.10
C GLY A 8 -2.43 -9.13 17.28
N LYS A 9 -2.53 -7.89 16.74
CA LYS A 9 -3.80 -7.14 16.66
C LYS A 9 -4.60 -7.55 15.42
N ARG A 10 -5.90 -7.19 15.41
CA ARG A 10 -6.81 -7.40 14.27
C ARG A 10 -6.28 -6.67 13.04
N LYS A 11 -6.21 -7.36 11.89
CA LYS A 11 -5.89 -6.73 10.60
C LYS A 11 -6.92 -5.65 10.26
N ALA A 12 -6.47 -4.47 9.87
CA ALA A 12 -7.33 -3.36 9.47
C ALA A 12 -6.71 -2.54 8.32
N PRO A 13 -7.53 -1.84 7.51
CA PRO A 13 -7.04 -0.96 6.43
C PRO A 13 -6.17 0.21 6.91
N ALA A 14 -6.31 0.62 8.18
CA ALA A 14 -5.49 1.68 8.77
C ALA A 14 -3.97 1.38 8.74
N TYR A 15 -3.58 0.12 8.52
CA TYR A 15 -2.18 -0.28 8.38
C TYR A 15 -1.65 -0.22 6.95
N LEU A 16 -2.47 0.16 5.97
CA LEU A 16 -2.04 0.26 4.57
C LEU A 16 -0.88 1.25 4.37
N PRO A 17 -0.85 2.46 4.98
CA PRO A 17 0.27 3.38 4.82
C PRO A 17 1.59 2.79 5.32
N LEU A 18 1.56 2.04 6.42
CA LEU A 18 2.74 1.37 6.97
C LEU A 18 3.26 0.27 6.04
N ILE A 19 2.36 -0.47 5.40
CA ILE A 19 2.73 -1.52 4.43
C ILE A 19 3.29 -0.86 3.16
N ALA A 20 2.64 0.19 2.66
CA ALA A 20 3.07 0.92 1.47
C ALA A 20 4.46 1.51 1.66
N GLN A 21 4.75 2.12 2.82
CA GLN A 21 6.09 2.62 3.11
C GLN A 21 7.15 1.51 3.07
N GLN A 22 6.87 0.35 3.69
CA GLN A 22 7.81 -0.78 3.65
C GLN A 22 8.06 -1.29 2.23
N VAL A 23 7.03 -1.32 1.39
CA VAL A 23 7.19 -1.72 -0.02
C VAL A 23 8.02 -0.69 -0.79
N ALA A 24 7.75 0.60 -0.59
CA ALA A 24 8.51 1.69 -1.21
C ALA A 24 9.99 1.63 -0.84
N ASP A 25 10.29 1.44 0.45
CA ASP A 25 11.66 1.28 0.97
C ASP A 25 12.36 0.06 0.35
N LEU A 26 11.66 -1.08 0.26
CA LEU A 26 12.20 -2.31 -0.34
C LEU A 26 12.50 -2.16 -1.84
N TRP A 27 11.70 -1.36 -2.54
CA TRP A 27 11.84 -1.13 -3.98
C TRP A 27 12.72 0.07 -4.32
N GLY A 28 13.17 0.84 -3.32
CA GLY A 28 14.00 2.02 -3.52
C GLY A 28 13.27 3.16 -4.24
N ILE A 29 11.95 3.24 -4.09
CA ILE A 29 11.10 4.28 -4.69
C ILE A 29 10.43 5.12 -3.60
N THR A 30 9.87 6.27 -3.98
CA THR A 30 9.10 7.10 -3.05
C THR A 30 7.72 6.50 -2.79
N LEU A 31 7.14 6.82 -1.62
CA LEU A 31 5.77 6.42 -1.29
C LEU A 31 4.75 6.99 -2.29
N ASP A 32 4.98 8.21 -2.78
CA ASP A 32 4.12 8.85 -3.79
C ASP A 32 4.18 8.09 -5.11
N ALA A 33 5.38 7.72 -5.58
CA ALA A 33 5.53 6.94 -6.81
C ALA A 33 4.88 5.56 -6.70
N LEU A 34 5.01 4.90 -5.55
CA LEU A 34 4.30 3.65 -5.27
C LEU A 34 2.78 3.86 -5.31
N SER A 35 2.29 4.90 -4.65
CA SER A 35 0.85 5.20 -4.56
C SER A 35 0.26 5.44 -5.94
N GLU A 36 0.87 6.31 -6.74
CA GLU A 36 0.45 6.57 -8.11
C GLU A 36 0.47 5.30 -8.97
N GLN A 37 1.51 4.47 -8.85
CA GLN A 37 1.60 3.23 -9.61
C GLN A 37 0.46 2.27 -9.21
N THR A 38 0.19 2.14 -7.91
CA THR A 38 -0.89 1.28 -7.44
C THR A 38 -2.27 1.79 -7.83
N GLU A 39 -2.49 3.11 -7.83
CA GLU A 39 -3.75 3.72 -8.25
C GLU A 39 -3.99 3.45 -9.75
N ARG A 40 -2.99 3.72 -10.61
CA ARG A 40 -3.06 3.41 -12.05
C ARG A 40 -3.36 1.94 -12.31
N ASN A 41 -2.73 1.04 -11.55
CA ASN A 41 -2.96 -0.40 -11.69
C ASN A 41 -4.41 -0.77 -11.32
N VAL A 42 -4.96 -0.17 -10.27
CA VAL A 42 -6.34 -0.40 -9.82
C VAL A 42 -7.33 0.14 -10.86
N GLU A 43 -7.14 1.36 -11.35
CA GLU A 43 -7.98 1.97 -12.39
C GLU A 43 -8.00 1.12 -13.67
N ALA A 44 -6.82 0.66 -14.11
CA ALA A 44 -6.70 -0.18 -15.30
C ALA A 44 -7.30 -1.57 -15.11
N PHE A 45 -7.18 -2.16 -13.92
CA PHE A 45 -7.67 -3.52 -13.67
C PHE A 45 -9.18 -3.59 -13.39
N PHE A 46 -9.71 -2.62 -12.65
CA PHE A 46 -11.13 -2.59 -12.26
C PHE A 46 -11.97 -1.65 -13.14
N GLU A 47 -11.41 -1.13 -14.24
CA GLU A 47 -12.05 -0.16 -15.15
C GLU A 47 -12.72 1.01 -14.41
N THR A 48 -12.18 1.35 -13.25
CA THR A 48 -12.77 2.35 -12.36
C THR A 48 -12.25 3.70 -12.82
N THR A 49 -13.02 4.38 -13.67
CA THR A 49 -12.80 5.79 -13.97
C THR A 49 -13.29 6.59 -12.77
N ARG A 50 -12.39 7.31 -12.10
CA ARG A 50 -12.76 8.20 -10.99
C ARG A 50 -13.38 9.50 -11.50
#